data_AF-D5SJ15-F1
#
_entry.id   AF-D5SJ15-F1
#
_cell.length_a   1.000
_cell.length_b   1.000
_cell.length_c   1.000
_cell.angle_alpha   90.00
_cell.angle_beta   90.00
_cell.angle_gamma   90.00
#
_symmetry.space_group_name_H-M   'P 1'
#
loop_
_entity.id
_entity.type
_entity.pdbx_description
1 polymer ?
#
loop_
_entity_poly.entity_id
_entity_poly.type
_entity_poly.pdbx_seq_one_letter_code
_entity_poly.pdbx_strand_id
1 'polypeptide(L)'
;MTDSTDPPIHPVRAIFRRAATTYNAHLVESDDFCVLLATGNATTDLTAVILPGTTLLSVSGITWSEYDWEPGDENELAQLEEDIAAVQRGDGALYFRARDGELEYTGGRIGHRGINPPFNPDKALHRTFTPWEQRPA
;
A
#
# COMPACT_ATOMS: atom_id res chain seq x y z
N MET A 1 35.12 -17.32 -11.62
CA MET A 1 34.34 -16.42 -10.76
C MET A 1 33.91 -15.26 -11.64
N THR A 2 32.68 -15.31 -12.13
CA THR A 2 32.10 -14.19 -12.90
C THR A 2 31.59 -13.18 -11.88
N ASP A 3 32.30 -12.08 -11.78
CA ASP A 3 31.86 -10.90 -11.04
C ASP A 3 30.61 -10.39 -11.76
N SER A 4 29.46 -10.48 -11.10
CA SER A 4 28.18 -10.04 -11.66
C SER A 4 28.22 -8.52 -11.73
N THR A 5 28.32 -7.97 -12.93
CA THR A 5 28.33 -6.52 -13.19
C THR A 5 26.95 -5.87 -13.10
N ASP A 6 25.92 -6.61 -12.70
CA ASP A 6 24.61 -6.01 -12.45
C ASP A 6 24.69 -5.08 -11.23
N PRO A 7 24.20 -3.83 -11.35
CA PRO A 7 24.10 -2.96 -10.20
C PRO A 7 23.26 -3.62 -9.11
N PRO A 8 23.59 -3.43 -7.84
CA PRO A 8 22.82 -4.00 -6.74
C PRO A 8 21.35 -3.60 -6.88
N ILE A 9 20.46 -4.60 -6.82
CA ILE A 9 19.02 -4.39 -6.95
C ILE A 9 18.55 -3.46 -5.83
N HIS A 10 17.78 -2.43 -6.18
CA HIS A 10 17.21 -1.51 -5.20
C HIS A 10 16.44 -2.27 -4.11
N PRO A 11 16.62 -1.95 -2.80
CA PRO A 11 16.04 -2.72 -1.71
C PRO A 11 14.51 -2.85 -1.80
N VAL A 12 13.82 -1.76 -2.13
CA VAL A 12 12.36 -1.76 -2.36
C VAL A 12 11.95 -2.71 -3.49
N ARG A 13 12.67 -2.69 -4.63
CA ARG A 13 12.40 -3.62 -5.75
C ARG A 13 12.64 -5.07 -5.33
N ALA A 14 13.68 -5.32 -4.54
CA ALA A 14 13.94 -6.66 -4.01
C ALA A 14 12.80 -7.16 -3.13
N ILE A 15 12.21 -6.31 -2.28
CA ILE A 15 11.03 -6.65 -1.46
C ILE A 15 9.83 -6.99 -2.36
N PHE A 16 9.52 -6.15 -3.34
CA PHE A 16 8.38 -6.37 -4.23
C PHE A 16 8.52 -7.63 -5.09
N ARG A 17 9.72 -7.93 -5.59
CA ARG A 17 10.00 -9.19 -6.32
C ARG A 17 9.83 -10.42 -5.43
N ARG A 18 10.27 -10.36 -4.17
CA ARG A 18 10.01 -11.42 -3.19
C ARG A 18 8.53 -11.60 -2.95
N ALA A 19 7.79 -10.52 -2.71
CA ALA A 19 6.35 -10.56 -2.49
C ALA A 19 5.60 -11.15 -3.70
N ALA A 20 5.94 -10.74 -4.92
CA ALA A 20 5.36 -11.28 -6.15
C ALA A 20 5.54 -12.80 -6.25
N THR A 21 6.73 -13.30 -5.91
CA THR A 21 7.02 -14.73 -5.90
C THR A 21 6.25 -15.46 -4.79
N THR A 22 6.30 -14.95 -3.56
CA THR A 22 5.67 -15.56 -2.37
C THR A 22 4.15 -15.65 -2.50
N TYR A 23 3.52 -14.61 -3.05
CA TYR A 23 2.06 -14.53 -3.14
C TYR A 23 1.51 -14.88 -4.53
N ASN A 24 2.37 -15.31 -5.46
CA ASN A 24 2.02 -15.56 -6.86
C ASN A 24 1.25 -14.37 -7.49
N ALA A 25 1.71 -13.16 -7.17
CA ALA A 25 1.13 -11.91 -7.61
C ALA A 25 1.87 -11.36 -8.83
N HIS A 26 1.16 -10.62 -9.69
CA HIS A 26 1.78 -9.96 -10.83
C HIS A 26 2.48 -8.67 -10.38
N LEU A 27 3.75 -8.51 -10.75
CA LEU A 27 4.56 -7.33 -10.46
C LEU A 27 4.77 -6.52 -11.74
N VAL A 28 4.45 -5.23 -11.66
CA VAL A 28 4.90 -4.21 -12.63
C VAL A 28 5.92 -3.34 -11.91
N GLU A 29 7.15 -3.29 -12.40
CA GLU A 29 8.22 -2.48 -11.81
C GLU A 29 8.86 -1.56 -12.84
N SER A 30 9.32 -0.40 -12.36
CA SER A 30 10.17 0.56 -13.07
C SER A 30 11.30 1.01 -12.14
N ASP A 31 12.08 2.00 -12.56
CA ASP A 31 13.07 2.64 -11.68
C ASP A 31 12.41 3.50 -10.58
N ASP A 32 11.23 4.06 -10.87
CA ASP A 32 10.55 5.03 -10.00
C ASP A 32 9.41 4.42 -9.18
N PHE A 33 8.94 3.21 -9.51
CA PHE A 33 7.83 2.59 -8.80
C PHE A 33 7.79 1.07 -8.91
N CYS A 34 7.06 0.46 -7.97
CA CYS A 34 6.61 -0.94 -8.03
C CYS A 34 5.11 -1.02 -7.81
N VAL A 35 4.42 -1.84 -8.59
CA VAL A 35 2.99 -2.15 -8.42
C VAL A 35 2.84 -3.65 -8.29
N LEU A 36 2.26 -4.09 -7.18
CA LEU A 36 1.88 -5.48 -6.96
C LEU A 36 0.36 -5.61 -7.11
N LEU A 37 -0.07 -6.27 -8.18
CA LEU A 37 -1.49 -6.45 -8.46
C LEU A 37 -2.12 -7.46 -7.49
N ALA A 38 -3.31 -7.13 -7.01
CA ALA A 38 -4.08 -7.97 -6.12
C ALA A 38 -4.33 -9.36 -6.74
N THR A 39 -3.99 -10.39 -5.98
CA THR A 39 -4.32 -11.78 -6.30
C THR A 39 -4.77 -12.50 -5.03
N GLY A 40 -5.56 -13.56 -5.18
CA GLY A 40 -5.99 -14.38 -4.04
C GLY A 40 -6.76 -13.58 -2.98
N ASN A 41 -6.20 -13.50 -1.78
CA ASN A 41 -6.81 -12.84 -0.61
C ASN A 41 -6.54 -11.33 -0.54
N ALA A 42 -5.64 -10.80 -1.35
CA ALA A 42 -5.39 -9.38 -1.42
C ALA A 42 -6.64 -8.67 -1.97
N THR A 43 -7.13 -7.65 -1.27
CA THR A 43 -8.34 -6.93 -1.65
C THR A 43 -8.08 -5.73 -2.56
N THR A 44 -6.81 -5.36 -2.78
CA THR A 44 -6.42 -4.16 -3.52
C THR A 44 -4.96 -4.20 -3.98
N ASP A 45 -4.66 -3.45 -5.04
CA ASP A 45 -3.31 -3.31 -5.56
C ASP A 45 -2.45 -2.48 -4.60
N LEU A 46 -1.17 -2.83 -4.51
CA LEU A 46 -0.15 -2.07 -3.79
C LEU A 46 0.70 -1.29 -4.77
N THR A 47 0.94 -0.02 -4.48
CA THR A 47 1.87 0.82 -5.24
C THR A 47 2.93 1.38 -4.31
N ALA A 48 4.20 1.19 -4.62
CA ALA A 48 5.32 1.89 -3.98
C ALA A 48 5.93 2.87 -4.98
N VAL A 49 6.02 4.15 -4.60
CA VAL A 49 6.82 5.14 -5.32
C VAL A 49 8.20 5.20 -4.68
N ILE A 50 9.25 5.08 -5.47
CA ILE A 50 10.64 5.10 -5.04
C ILE A 50 11.17 6.53 -5.24
N LEU A 51 11.53 7.17 -4.14
CA LEU A 51 12.13 8.50 -4.10
C LEU A 51 13.56 8.39 -3.57
N PRO A 52 14.44 9.40 -3.74
CA PRO A 52 15.77 9.37 -3.14
C PRO A 52 15.69 9.17 -1.62
N GLY A 53 16.25 8.07 -1.12
CA GLY A 53 16.32 7.73 0.31
C GLY A 53 15.05 7.16 0.93
N THR A 54 13.88 7.28 0.28
CA THR A 54 12.59 6.86 0.86
C THR A 54 11.62 6.25 -0.15
N THR A 55 10.60 5.54 0.33
CA THR A 55 9.50 5.03 -0.50
C THR A 55 8.13 5.25 0.12
N LEU A 56 7.16 5.61 -0.73
CA LEU A 56 5.78 5.83 -0.32
C LEU A 56 4.93 4.63 -0.74
N LEU A 57 4.44 3.86 0.24
CA LEU A 57 3.49 2.78 -0.01
C LEU A 57 2.07 3.35 -0.06
N SER A 58 1.33 3.00 -1.10
CA SER A 58 -0.09 3.32 -1.27
C SER A 58 -0.90 2.03 -1.40
N VAL A 59 -2.05 2.03 -0.72
CA VAL A 59 -3.00 0.92 -0.67
C VAL A 59 -4.36 1.45 -1.12
N SER A 60 -4.96 0.85 -2.15
CA SER A 60 -6.19 1.38 -2.79
C SER A 60 -6.06 2.83 -3.24
N GLY A 61 -4.88 3.23 -3.73
CA GLY A 61 -4.60 4.60 -4.17
C GLY A 61 -4.44 5.63 -3.03
N ILE A 62 -4.46 5.19 -1.77
CA ILE A 62 -4.23 6.05 -0.61
C ILE A 62 -2.82 5.79 -0.09
N THR A 63 -1.99 6.84 -0.03
CA THR A 63 -0.68 6.75 0.63
C THR A 63 -0.87 6.35 2.09
N TRP A 64 -0.32 5.19 2.43
CA TRP A 64 -0.40 4.56 3.74
C TRP A 64 0.73 5.04 4.65
N SER A 65 1.97 4.88 4.20
CA SER A 65 3.16 5.25 4.97
C SER A 65 4.34 5.52 4.04
N GLU A 66 5.29 6.26 4.57
CA GLU A 66 6.63 6.46 4.06
C GLU A 66 7.59 5.51 4.80
N TYR A 67 8.63 5.03 4.12
CA TYR A 67 9.65 4.14 4.68
C TYR A 67 11.01 4.54 4.12
N ASP A 68 11.94 4.83 5.02
CA ASP A 68 13.32 5.12 4.64
C ASP A 68 14.03 3.83 4.24
N TRP A 69 14.97 3.93 3.30
CA TRP A 69 15.71 2.77 2.79
C TRP A 69 17.22 3.00 2.69
N GLU A 70 17.73 4.07 3.30
CA GLU A 70 19.15 4.32 3.34
C GLU A 70 19.88 3.24 4.18
N PRO A 71 21.20 3.09 4.02
CA PRO A 71 21.97 2.18 4.86
C PRO A 71 21.78 2.49 6.35
N GLY A 72 21.21 1.53 7.11
CA GLY A 72 20.87 1.68 8.53
C GLY A 72 19.36 1.70 8.82
N ASP A 73 18.51 1.75 7.79
CA ASP A 73 17.05 1.76 7.91
C ASP A 73 16.45 0.35 7.78
N GLU A 74 17.14 -0.70 8.26
CA GLU A 74 16.67 -2.08 8.09
C GLU A 74 15.31 -2.32 8.74
N ASN A 75 14.98 -1.57 9.79
CA ASN A 75 13.68 -1.65 10.46
C ASN A 75 12.55 -1.11 9.58
N GLU A 76 12.78 -0.03 8.84
CA GLU A 76 11.77 0.56 7.93
C GLU A 76 11.54 -0.38 6.74
N LEU A 77 12.61 -0.97 6.18
CA LEU A 77 12.50 -1.98 5.12
C LEU A 77 11.79 -3.26 5.59
N ALA A 78 12.08 -3.73 6.80
CA ALA A 78 11.38 -4.88 7.38
C ALA A 78 9.90 -4.57 7.61
N GLN A 79 9.59 -3.34 8.01
CA GLN A 79 8.22 -2.90 8.22
C GLN A 79 7.44 -2.75 6.91
N LEU A 80 8.09 -2.26 5.84
CA LEU A 80 7.52 -2.25 4.49
C LEU A 80 7.16 -3.68 4.04
N GLU A 81 8.06 -4.64 4.25
CA GLU A 81 7.82 -6.05 3.91
C GLU A 81 6.65 -6.63 4.71
N GLU A 82 6.54 -6.33 6.01
CA GLU A 82 5.41 -6.78 6.84
C GLU A 82 4.08 -6.13 6.42
N ASP A 83 4.07 -4.85 6.06
CA ASP A 83 2.85 -4.16 5.62
C ASP A 83 2.35 -4.71 4.27
N ILE A 84 3.27 -4.99 3.34
CA ILE A 84 2.95 -5.71 2.09
C ILE A 84 2.36 -7.08 2.41
N ALA A 85 3.00 -7.84 3.30
CA ALA A 85 2.56 -9.17 3.68
C ALA A 85 1.17 -9.15 4.33
N ALA A 86 0.89 -8.18 5.20
CA ALA A 86 -0.41 -8.00 5.83
C ALA A 86 -1.51 -7.72 4.80
N VAL A 87 -1.29 -6.83 3.84
CA VAL A 87 -2.26 -6.59 2.76
C VAL A 87 -2.49 -7.84 1.92
N GLN A 88 -1.44 -8.58 1.57
CA GLN A 88 -1.55 -9.82 0.81
C GLN A 88 -2.31 -10.93 1.56
N ARG A 89 -2.28 -10.92 2.90
CA ARG A 89 -3.09 -11.81 3.74
C ARG A 89 -4.55 -11.35 3.91
N GLY A 90 -4.93 -10.20 3.35
CA GLY A 90 -6.22 -9.56 3.59
C GLY A 90 -6.34 -8.93 4.99
N ASP A 91 -5.21 -8.72 5.66
CA ASP A 91 -5.13 -8.13 7.01
C ASP A 91 -4.99 -6.60 6.94
N GLY A 92 -5.87 -5.98 6.14
CA GLY A 92 -5.94 -4.54 5.93
C GLY A 92 -7.38 -4.06 6.00
N ALA A 93 -7.61 -2.94 6.67
CA ALA A 93 -8.92 -2.31 6.77
C ALA A 93 -8.78 -0.79 6.57
N LEU A 94 -9.58 -0.23 5.67
CA LEU A 94 -9.71 1.22 5.51
C LEU A 94 -10.99 1.67 6.22
N TYR A 95 -10.89 2.74 6.99
CA TYR A 95 -11.99 3.31 7.74
C TYR A 95 -12.49 4.56 7.06
N PHE A 96 -13.81 4.69 7.02
CA PHE A 96 -14.49 5.84 6.46
C PHE A 96 -15.54 6.37 7.43
N ARG A 97 -15.72 7.69 7.43
CA ARG A 97 -16.79 8.36 8.16
C ARG A 97 -17.78 8.94 7.17
N ALA A 98 -19.06 8.64 7.38
CA ALA A 98 -20.14 9.28 6.64
C ALA A 98 -20.42 10.66 7.23
N ARG A 99 -20.45 11.70 6.37
CA ARG A 99 -20.80 13.07 6.75
C ARG A 99 -21.49 13.76 5.58
N ASP A 100 -22.67 14.32 5.82
CA ASP A 100 -23.40 15.14 4.83
C ASP A 100 -23.60 14.47 3.44
N GLY A 101 -23.78 13.14 3.43
CA GLY A 101 -23.95 12.36 2.20
C GLY A 101 -22.65 11.94 1.52
N GLU A 102 -21.50 12.26 2.11
CA GLU A 102 -20.16 11.93 1.62
C GLU A 102 -19.48 10.88 2.51
N LEU A 103 -18.49 10.17 1.96
CA LEU A 103 -17.60 9.29 2.74
C LEU A 103 -16.20 9.89 2.79
N GLU A 104 -15.71 10.14 3.98
CA GLU A 104 -14.36 10.64 4.24
C GLU A 104 -13.45 9.49 4.67
N TYR A 105 -12.26 9.36 4.07
CA TYR A 105 -11.23 8.45 4.57
C TYR A 105 -10.68 8.93 5.92
N THR A 106 -10.82 8.11 6.96
CA THR A 106 -10.37 8.43 8.33
C THR A 106 -9.18 7.58 8.77
N GLY A 107 -8.42 7.03 7.82
CA GLY A 107 -7.31 6.14 8.12
C GLY A 107 -7.69 4.66 8.02
N GLY A 108 -6.93 3.82 8.70
CA GLY A 108 -7.09 2.39 8.57
C GLY A 108 -6.13 1.61 9.46
N ARG A 109 -6.06 0.32 9.22
CA ARG A 109 -5.11 -0.61 9.83
C ARG A 109 -4.53 -1.53 8.77
N ILE A 110 -3.22 -1.75 8.80
CA ILE A 110 -2.54 -2.84 8.09
C ILE A 110 -1.75 -3.62 9.14
N GLY A 111 -2.02 -4.90 9.27
CA GLY A 111 -1.43 -5.69 10.35
C GLY A 111 -1.74 -5.07 11.72
N HIS A 112 -0.75 -4.96 12.60
CA HIS A 112 -0.95 -4.34 13.91
C HIS A 112 -0.84 -2.81 13.90
N ARG A 113 -0.53 -2.19 12.74
CA ARG A 113 -0.33 -0.75 12.62
C ARG A 113 -1.59 -0.04 12.14
N GLY A 114 -2.01 0.97 12.90
CA GLY A 114 -3.07 1.89 12.51
C GLY A 114 -2.52 3.22 12.06
N ILE A 115 -3.18 3.86 11.08
CA ILE A 115 -3.00 5.29 10.81
C ILE A 115 -4.34 5.98 11.01
N ASN A 116 -4.28 7.20 11.57
CA ASN A 116 -5.44 8.06 11.77
C ASN A 116 -5.10 9.47 11.27
N PRO A 117 -5.16 9.71 9.95
CA PRO A 117 -4.88 11.01 9.39
C PRO A 117 -6.00 11.99 9.75
N PRO A 118 -5.69 13.30 9.82
CA PRO A 118 -6.71 14.33 9.96
C PRO A 118 -7.62 14.39 8.73
N PHE A 119 -8.82 14.95 8.91
CA PHE A 119 -9.79 15.18 7.83
C PHE A 119 -9.15 15.93 6.67
N ASN A 120 -9.26 15.37 5.46
CA ASN A 120 -8.83 16.01 4.24
C ASN A 120 -9.99 16.08 3.23
N PRO A 121 -10.56 17.28 2.97
CA PRO A 121 -11.68 17.44 2.04
C PRO A 121 -11.35 16.99 0.62
N ASP A 122 -10.10 17.16 0.19
CA ASP A 122 -9.67 16.81 -1.17
C ASP A 122 -9.62 15.29 -1.41
N LYS A 123 -9.64 14.51 -0.33
CA LYS A 123 -9.67 13.03 -0.37
C LYS A 123 -11.04 12.45 -0.03
N ALA A 124 -12.06 13.28 0.18
CA ALA A 124 -13.40 12.80 0.41
C ALA A 124 -13.95 12.10 -0.84
N LEU A 125 -14.57 10.95 -0.65
CA LEU A 125 -15.25 10.23 -1.71
C LEU A 125 -16.61 10.92 -1.96
N HIS A 126 -16.64 11.74 -3.00
CA HIS A 126 -17.87 12.38 -3.48
C HIS A 126 -18.74 11.35 -4.23
N ARG A 127 -19.63 10.70 -3.49
CA ARG A 127 -20.65 9.81 -4.04
C ARG A 127 -21.95 10.07 -3.31
N THR A 128 -23.04 10.24 -4.05
CA THR A 128 -24.37 10.24 -3.48
C THR A 128 -24.68 8.83 -3.00
N PHE A 129 -24.67 8.62 -1.68
CA PHE A 129 -25.11 7.35 -1.10
C PHE A 129 -26.62 7.35 -0.92
N THR A 130 -27.30 6.37 -1.49
CA THR A 130 -28.64 5.98 -1.04
C THR A 130 -28.47 4.92 0.05
N PRO A 131 -28.81 5.21 1.31
CA PRO A 131 -28.80 4.23 2.39
C PRO A 131 -29.56 2.97 1.98
N TRP A 132 -29.12 1.80 2.43
CA TRP A 132 -29.74 0.52 2.08
C TRP A 132 -31.25 0.51 2.37
N GLU A 133 -31.64 1.10 3.50
CA GLU A 133 -33.03 1.24 3.96
C GLU A 133 -33.92 2.07 3.02
N GLN A 134 -33.32 2.87 2.13
CA GLN A 134 -34.01 3.77 1.21
C GLN A 134 -33.99 3.26 -0.24
N ARG A 135 -33.46 2.06 -0.51
CA ARG A 135 -33.49 1.48 -1.86
C ARG A 135 -34.89 0.89 -2.15
N PRO A 136 -35.48 1.18 -3.32
CA PRO A 136 -36.71 0.52 -3.73
C PRO A 136 -36.46 -0.99 -3.85
N ALA A 137 -37.45 -1.79 -3.43
CA ALA A 137 -37.43 -3.26 -3.48
C ALA A 137 -37.34 -3.79 -4.91
#